data_AF-A0A925MF92-F1
#
_entry.id   AF-A0A925MF92-F1
#
_cell.length_a   1.000
_cell.length_b   1.000
_cell.length_c   1.000
_cell.angle_alpha   90.00
_cell.angle_beta   90.00
_cell.angle_gamma   90.00
#
_symmetry.space_group_name_H-M   'P 1'
#
loop_
_entity.id
_entity.type
_entity.pdbx_description
1 polymer ?
#
loop_
_entity_poly.entity_id
_entity_poly.type
_entity_poly.pdbx_seq_one_letter_code
_entity_poly.pdbx_strand_id
1 'polypeptide(L)'
;AIALGVALVAATHAAFALVRVVSPDLAVTVRSLYLSIDLGASRAALAVLTTIIVIGEELVWRGVAVAVVRGRVRTTPALGAISVALYVLPQLPGHVPILIVAATGLGAVFAAQRLITGRLTDAILTHAIWSVSVFVVFPVM
;
A
#
# COMPACT_ATOMS: atom_id res chain seq x y z
N ALA A 1 -12.08 3.83 -8.21
CA ALA A 1 -11.41 2.88 -7.30
C ALA A 1 -10.95 1.62 -8.04
N ILE A 2 -11.86 0.79 -8.56
CA ILE A 2 -11.52 -0.51 -9.19
C ILE A 2 -10.45 -0.40 -10.28
N ALA A 3 -10.66 0.46 -11.29
CA ALA A 3 -9.71 0.63 -12.39
C ALA A 3 -8.32 1.07 -11.91
N LEU A 4 -8.26 1.95 -10.89
CA LEU A 4 -6.99 2.37 -10.30
C LEU A 4 -6.31 1.22 -9.56
N GLY A 5 -7.07 0.42 -8.80
CA GLY A 5 -6.54 -0.77 -8.12
C GLY A 5 -5.92 -1.75 -9.12
N VAL A 6 -6.65 -2.06 -10.19
CA VAL A 6 -6.15 -2.94 -11.28
C VAL A 6 -4.92 -2.33 -11.95
N ALA A 7 -4.91 -1.02 -12.22
CA ALA A 7 -3.76 -0.34 -12.79
C ALA A 7 -2.52 -0.42 -11.88
N LEU A 8 -2.68 -0.27 -10.57
CA LEU A 8 -1.59 -0.43 -9.61
C LEU A 8 -1.06 -1.86 -9.58
N VAL A 9 -1.93 -2.88 -9.68
CA VAL A 9 -1.49 -4.28 -9.77
C VAL A 9 -0.61 -4.50 -11.00
N ALA A 10 -1.07 -4.04 -12.17
CA ALA A 10 -0.32 -4.13 -13.41
C ALA A 10 1.02 -3.37 -13.33
N ALA A 11 1.00 -2.16 -12.77
CA ALA A 11 2.19 -1.35 -12.57
C ALA A 11 3.20 -2.03 -11.64
N THR A 12 2.76 -2.66 -10.54
CA THR A 12 3.63 -3.40 -9.62
C THR A 12 4.26 -4.61 -10.29
N HIS A 13 3.51 -5.36 -11.10
CA HIS A 13 4.05 -6.48 -11.86
C HIS A 13 5.09 -6.03 -12.90
N ALA A 14 4.80 -4.95 -13.63
CA ALA A 14 5.72 -4.38 -14.60
C ALA A 14 7.01 -3.85 -13.93
N ALA A 15 6.86 -3.13 -12.81
CA ALA A 15 7.99 -2.64 -12.02
C ALA A 15 8.84 -3.80 -11.48
N PHE A 16 8.21 -4.87 -10.99
CA PHE A 16 8.94 -6.03 -10.52
C PHE A 16 9.66 -6.77 -11.65
N ALA A 17 9.04 -6.90 -12.82
CA ALA A 17 9.69 -7.47 -13.99
C ALA A 17 10.98 -6.70 -14.37
N LEU A 18 10.95 -5.36 -14.29
CA LEU A 18 12.13 -4.53 -14.49
C LEU A 18 13.17 -4.72 -13.37
N VAL A 19 12.73 -4.77 -12.10
CA VAL A 19 13.62 -5.00 -10.94
C VAL A 19 14.40 -6.30 -11.10
N ARG A 20 13.77 -7.38 -11.57
CA ARG A 20 14.45 -8.67 -11.80
C ARG A 20 15.61 -8.58 -12.80
N VAL A 21 15.55 -7.65 -13.75
CA VAL A 21 16.60 -7.44 -14.75
C VAL A 21 17.68 -6.49 -14.23
N VAL A 22 17.26 -5.41 -13.56
CA VAL A 22 18.16 -4.32 -13.16
C VAL A 22 18.89 -4.61 -11.85
N SER A 23 18.26 -5.31 -10.91
CA SER A 23 18.83 -5.60 -9.59
C SER A 23 18.34 -6.94 -9.04
N PRO A 24 19.12 -8.03 -9.25
CA PRO A 24 18.81 -9.34 -8.69
C PRO A 24 18.70 -9.35 -7.16
N ASP A 25 19.50 -8.54 -6.46
CA ASP A 25 19.48 -8.45 -4.99
C ASP A 25 18.14 -7.92 -4.47
N LEU A 26 17.53 -6.96 -5.18
CA LEU A 26 16.19 -6.47 -4.85
C LEU A 26 15.14 -7.55 -5.11
N ALA A 27 15.29 -8.36 -6.15
CA ALA A 27 14.37 -9.48 -6.41
C ALA A 27 14.44 -10.54 -5.30
N VAL A 28 15.63 -10.85 -4.78
CA VAL A 28 15.83 -11.73 -3.61
C VAL A 28 15.17 -11.14 -2.38
N THR A 29 15.32 -9.83 -2.16
CA THR A 29 14.68 -9.12 -1.03
C THR A 29 13.15 -9.18 -1.12
N VAL A 30 12.55 -8.98 -2.30
CA VAL A 30 11.10 -9.11 -2.46
C VAL A 30 10.65 -10.54 -2.14
N ARG A 31 11.37 -11.55 -2.64
CA ARG A 31 11.08 -12.95 -2.34
C ARG A 31 11.14 -13.25 -0.83
N SER A 32 12.13 -12.73 -0.11
CA SER A 32 12.22 -12.94 1.34
C SER A 32 11.04 -12.31 2.11
N LEU A 33 10.51 -11.18 1.62
CA LEU A 33 9.30 -10.59 2.18
C LEU A 33 8.08 -11.50 2.00
N TYR A 34 7.89 -12.10 0.82
CA TYR A 34 6.81 -13.07 0.61
C TYR A 34 6.94 -14.29 1.53
N LEU A 35 8.16 -14.76 1.77
CA LEU A 35 8.40 -15.86 2.70
C LEU A 35 8.12 -15.47 4.16
N SER A 36 8.38 -14.21 4.55
CA SER A 36 8.09 -13.73 5.90
C SER A 36 6.60 -13.62 6.24
N ILE A 37 5.74 -13.52 5.22
CA ILE A 37 4.28 -13.45 5.39
C ILE A 37 3.60 -14.82 5.19
N ASP A 38 4.36 -15.86 4.83
CA ASP A 38 3.83 -17.22 4.71
C ASP A 38 3.65 -17.83 6.11
N LEU A 39 2.44 -17.69 6.64
CA LEU A 39 2.04 -18.23 7.94
C LEU A 39 1.58 -19.69 7.87
N GLY A 40 1.74 -20.38 6.73
CA GLY A 40 1.12 -21.70 6.49
C GLY A 40 -0.41 -21.65 6.42
N ALA A 41 -0.98 -20.45 6.29
CA ALA A 41 -2.42 -20.22 6.20
C ALA A 41 -2.95 -20.52 4.80
N SER A 42 -4.24 -20.84 4.69
CA SER A 42 -4.87 -20.98 3.38
C SER A 42 -4.91 -19.64 2.65
N ARG A 43 -4.87 -19.66 1.31
CA ARG A 43 -4.99 -18.44 0.48
C ARG A 43 -6.24 -17.62 0.82
N ALA A 44 -7.35 -18.29 1.15
CA ALA A 44 -8.57 -17.62 1.57
C ALA A 44 -8.40 -16.89 2.91
N ALA A 45 -7.78 -17.54 3.90
CA ALA A 45 -7.49 -16.90 5.19
C ALA A 45 -6.56 -15.70 5.02
N LEU A 46 -5.53 -15.82 4.18
CA LEU A 46 -4.62 -14.71 3.87
C LEU A 46 -5.37 -13.55 3.21
N ALA A 47 -6.23 -13.81 2.22
CA ALA A 47 -7.02 -12.77 1.56
C ALA A 47 -7.94 -12.02 2.53
N VAL A 48 -8.61 -12.74 3.44
CA VAL A 48 -9.46 -12.13 4.47
C VAL A 48 -8.63 -11.28 5.42
N LEU A 49 -7.51 -11.82 5.93
CA LEU A 49 -6.64 -11.09 6.84
C LEU A 49 -6.05 -9.83 6.20
N THR A 50 -5.53 -9.93 4.97
CA THR A 50 -5.05 -8.79 4.19
C THR A 50 -6.14 -7.74 4.01
N THR A 51 -7.37 -8.14 3.72
CA THR A 51 -8.49 -7.21 3.58
C THR A 51 -8.80 -6.48 4.90
N ILE A 52 -8.80 -7.20 6.03
CA ILE A 52 -9.01 -6.60 7.35
C ILE A 52 -7.91 -5.59 7.69
N ILE A 53 -6.65 -5.96 7.45
CA ILE A 53 -5.49 -5.09 7.67
C ILE A 53 -5.62 -3.82 6.83
N VAL A 54 -5.92 -3.94 5.53
CA VAL A 54 -6.10 -2.80 4.64
C VAL A 54 -7.22 -1.88 5.11
N ILE A 55 -8.36 -2.43 5.52
CA ILE A 55 -9.46 -1.61 6.06
C ILE A 55 -9.00 -0.86 7.30
N GLY A 56 -8.30 -1.53 8.23
CA GLY A 56 -7.73 -0.91 9.42
C GLY A 56 -6.74 0.20 9.10
N GLU A 57 -5.80 -0.05 8.19
CA GLU A 57 -4.84 0.94 7.71
C GLU A 57 -5.52 2.18 7.15
N GLU A 58 -6.49 2.02 6.24
CA GLU A 58 -7.19 3.17 5.66
C GLU A 58 -8.03 3.94 6.68
N LEU A 59 -8.72 3.24 7.59
CA LEU A 59 -9.48 3.88 8.66
C LEU A 59 -8.57 4.75 9.54
N VAL A 60 -7.38 4.25 9.91
CA VAL A 60 -6.44 4.98 10.74
C VAL A 60 -5.77 6.11 9.95
N TRP A 61 -5.16 5.82 8.81
CA TRP A 61 -4.26 6.75 8.12
C TRP A 61 -4.99 7.75 7.21
N ARG A 62 -6.12 7.36 6.59
CA ARG A 62 -6.89 8.22 5.66
C ARG A 62 -8.21 8.69 6.27
N GLY A 63 -8.71 7.98 7.28
CA GLY A 63 -9.84 8.39 8.10
C GLY A 63 -9.38 9.32 9.23
N VAL A 64 -8.92 8.73 10.33
CA VAL A 64 -8.63 9.43 11.59
C VAL A 64 -7.51 10.45 11.42
N ALA A 65 -6.35 10.05 10.92
CA ALA A 65 -5.18 10.93 10.83
C ALA A 65 -5.43 12.16 9.94
N VAL A 66 -6.00 11.97 8.75
CA VAL A 66 -6.39 13.08 7.87
C VAL A 66 -7.42 13.99 8.53
N ALA A 67 -8.41 13.45 9.25
CA ALA A 67 -9.41 14.26 9.94
C ALA A 67 -8.80 15.12 11.06
N VAL A 68 -7.91 14.53 11.88
CA VAL A 68 -7.21 15.23 12.96
C VAL A 68 -6.31 16.35 12.43
N VAL A 69 -5.62 16.11 11.31
CA VAL A 69 -4.65 17.04 10.73
C VAL A 69 -5.33 18.14 9.91
N ARG A 70 -6.49 17.87 9.29
CA ARG A 70 -7.20 18.83 8.41
C ARG A 70 -7.51 20.16 9.10
N GLY A 71 -7.83 20.17 10.39
CA GLY A 71 -8.08 21.40 11.14
C GLY A 71 -6.82 22.23 11.46
N ARG A 72 -5.63 21.66 11.24
CA ARG A 72 -4.32 22.27 11.58
C ARG A 72 -3.48 22.63 10.36
N VAL A 73 -3.87 22.19 9.16
CA VAL A 73 -3.08 22.34 7.94
C VAL A 73 -3.85 23.13 6.90
N ARG A 74 -3.18 24.15 6.34
CA ARG A 74 -3.81 25.17 5.49
C ARG A 74 -3.96 24.75 4.01
N THR A 75 -3.22 23.75 3.55
CA THR A 75 -3.20 23.37 2.13
C THR A 75 -3.39 21.87 1.93
N THR A 76 -4.13 21.50 0.87
CA THR A 76 -4.35 20.10 0.48
C THR A 76 -3.05 19.34 0.20
N PRO A 77 -2.03 19.91 -0.48
CA PRO A 77 -0.76 19.21 -0.67
C PRO A 77 -0.03 18.88 0.63
N ALA A 78 -0.01 19.81 1.59
CA ALA A 78 0.62 19.57 2.89
C ALA A 78 -0.11 18.46 3.68
N LEU A 79 -1.45 18.45 3.62
CA LEU A 79 -2.26 17.38 4.23
C LEU A 79 -1.96 16.02 3.59
N GLY A 80 -1.80 15.98 2.27
CA GLY A 80 -1.38 14.79 1.53
C GLY A 80 0.00 14.30 1.96
N ALA A 81 1.00 15.19 1.99
CA ALA A 81 2.36 14.85 2.42
C ALA A 81 2.40 14.30 3.85
N ILE A 82 1.65 14.89 4.78
CA ILE A 82 1.55 14.39 6.15
C ILE A 82 0.87 13.03 6.20
N SER A 83 -0.20 12.82 5.42
CA SER A 83 -0.86 11.50 5.34
C SER A 83 0.09 10.41 4.84
N VAL A 84 0.91 10.71 3.83
CA VAL A 84 1.94 9.78 3.33
C VAL A 84 3.01 9.55 4.39
N ALA A 85 3.52 10.60 5.03
CA ALA A 85 4.53 10.46 6.07
C ALA A 85 4.04 9.57 7.23
N LEU A 86 2.82 9.80 7.71
CA LEU A 86 2.21 8.98 8.76
C LEU A 86 2.04 7.51 8.33
N TYR A 87 1.76 7.25 7.06
CA TYR A 87 1.67 5.90 6.51
C TYR A 87 3.04 5.20 6.37
N VAL A 88 4.09 5.96 6.09
CA VAL A 88 5.46 5.43 5.92
C VAL A 88 6.16 5.18 7.25
N LEU A 89 5.87 5.98 8.29
CA LEU A 89 6.51 5.88 9.60
C LEU A 89 6.55 4.46 10.20
N PRO A 90 5.45 3.67 10.20
CA PRO A 90 5.45 2.30 10.69
C PRO A 90 6.41 1.36 9.94
N GLN A 91 6.83 1.71 8.72
CA GLN A 91 7.71 0.87 7.91
C GLN A 91 9.19 1.08 8.22
N LEU A 92 9.56 2.18 8.88
CA LEU A 92 10.95 2.52 9.16
C LEU A 92 11.69 1.49 10.05
N PRO A 93 11.08 0.95 11.13
CA PRO A 93 11.75 -0.04 11.98
C PRO A 93 12.04 -1.37 11.28
N GLY A 94 11.36 -1.67 10.17
CA GLY A 94 11.60 -2.88 9.39
C GLY A 94 12.95 -2.86 8.64
N HIS A 95 13.56 -1.68 8.44
CA HIS A 95 14.81 -1.50 7.70
C HIS A 95 14.81 -2.15 6.29
N VAL A 96 13.64 -2.22 5.66
CA VAL A 96 13.48 -2.74 4.28
C VAL A 96 13.21 -1.56 3.33
N PRO A 97 14.21 -1.08 2.57
CA PRO A 97 14.06 0.12 1.74
C PRO A 97 12.93 0.01 0.71
N ILE A 98 12.72 -1.18 0.14
CA ILE A 98 11.67 -1.37 -0.86
C ILE A 98 10.25 -1.21 -0.29
N LEU A 99 10.04 -1.53 0.99
CA LEU A 99 8.76 -1.28 1.67
C LEU A 99 8.55 0.21 1.92
N ILE A 100 9.59 0.95 2.26
CA ILE A 100 9.52 2.41 2.43
C ILE A 100 9.16 3.07 1.10
N VAL A 101 9.81 2.66 0.00
CA VAL A 101 9.51 3.16 -1.35
C VAL A 101 8.08 2.81 -1.77
N ALA A 102 7.67 1.56 -1.59
CA ALA A 102 6.31 1.10 -1.91
C ALA A 102 5.26 1.86 -1.09
N ALA A 103 5.45 1.97 0.23
CA ALA A 103 4.54 2.70 1.11
C ALA A 103 4.47 4.19 0.77
N THR A 104 5.58 4.80 0.35
CA THR A 104 5.59 6.20 -0.10
C THR A 104 4.78 6.37 -1.38
N GLY A 105 5.05 5.54 -2.41
CA GLY A 105 4.38 5.64 -3.71
C GLY A 105 2.90 5.29 -3.65
N LEU A 106 2.56 4.11 -3.14
CA LEU A 106 1.17 3.67 -2.97
C LEU A 106 0.45 4.58 -1.99
N GLY A 107 1.13 4.96 -0.90
CA GLY A 107 0.54 5.83 0.10
C GLY A 107 0.17 7.20 -0.45
N ALA A 108 0.96 7.74 -1.39
CA ALA A 108 0.65 8.96 -2.11
C ALA A 108 -0.56 8.80 -3.02
N VAL A 109 -0.70 7.67 -3.72
CA VAL A 109 -1.87 7.38 -4.56
C VAL A 109 -3.14 7.30 -3.70
N PHE A 110 -3.11 6.58 -2.59
CA PHE A 110 -4.28 6.43 -1.70
C PHE A 110 -4.63 7.75 -1.01
N ALA A 111 -3.63 8.53 -0.58
CA ALA A 111 -3.84 9.86 -0.03
C ALA A 111 -4.45 10.81 -1.07
N ALA A 112 -3.93 10.83 -2.30
CA ALA A 112 -4.48 11.63 -3.39
C ALA A 112 -5.92 11.22 -3.68
N GLN A 113 -6.22 9.93 -3.77
CA GLN A 113 -7.56 9.44 -3.98
C GLN A 113 -8.52 9.89 -2.88
N ARG A 114 -8.13 9.78 -1.60
CA ARG A 114 -8.93 10.25 -0.45
C ARG A 114 -9.19 11.75 -0.54
N LEU A 115 -8.19 12.55 -0.90
CA LEU A 115 -8.28 14.01 -0.92
C LEU A 115 -9.06 14.55 -2.12
N ILE A 116 -8.97 13.88 -3.28
CA ILE A 116 -9.68 14.26 -4.50
C ILE A 116 -11.15 13.85 -4.43
N THR A 117 -11.43 12.60 -4.04
CA THR A 117 -12.81 12.07 -4.04
C THR A 117 -13.60 12.42 -2.79
N GLY A 118 -12.90 12.74 -1.68
CA GLY A 118 -13.52 12.88 -0.36
C GLY A 118 -14.06 11.57 0.22
N ARG A 119 -13.88 10.42 -0.45
CA ARG A 119 -14.42 9.11 -0.07
C ARG A 119 -13.33 8.21 0.47
N LEU A 120 -13.58 7.63 1.65
CA LEU A 120 -12.63 6.67 2.25
C LEU A 120 -12.75 5.30 1.59
N THR A 121 -13.96 4.93 1.20
CA THR A 121 -14.27 3.68 0.49
C THR A 121 -13.46 3.52 -0.79
N ASP A 122 -13.17 4.61 -1.49
CA ASP A 122 -12.42 4.56 -2.75
C ASP A 122 -10.96 4.15 -2.52
N ALA A 123 -10.34 4.68 -1.46
CA ALA A 123 -8.99 4.30 -1.03
C ALA A 123 -8.97 2.84 -0.52
N ILE A 124 -9.94 2.46 0.32
CA ILE A 124 -10.10 1.06 0.80
C ILE A 124 -10.19 0.08 -0.35
N LEU A 125 -11.08 0.33 -1.32
CA LEU A 125 -11.27 -0.59 -2.44
C LEU A 125 -10.02 -0.68 -3.32
N THR A 126 -9.38 0.46 -3.61
CA THR A 126 -8.16 0.50 -4.43
C THR A 126 -7.01 -0.24 -3.75
N HIS A 127 -6.80 0.01 -2.46
CA HIS A 127 -5.77 -0.62 -1.66
C HIS A 127 -6.05 -2.13 -1.48
N ALA A 128 -7.30 -2.53 -1.21
CA ALA A 128 -7.65 -3.94 -1.03
C ALA A 128 -7.47 -4.74 -2.33
N ILE A 129 -7.90 -4.17 -3.47
CA ILE A 129 -7.67 -4.78 -4.79
C ILE A 129 -6.17 -4.96 -5.03
N TRP A 130 -5.36 -3.94 -4.74
CA TRP A 130 -3.92 -4.03 -4.91
C TRP A 130 -3.30 -5.09 -3.99
N SER A 131 -3.53 -4.99 -2.67
CA SER A 131 -2.91 -5.87 -1.67
C SER A 131 -3.34 -7.32 -1.83
N VAL A 132 -4.64 -7.60 -2.00
CA VAL A 132 -5.09 -8.99 -2.18
C VAL A 132 -4.57 -9.57 -3.50
N SER A 133 -4.55 -8.78 -4.58
CA SER A 133 -4.03 -9.27 -5.85
C SER A 133 -2.53 -9.55 -5.77
N VAL A 134 -1.75 -8.62 -5.21
CA VAL A 134 -0.28 -8.72 -5.16
C VAL A 134 0.17 -9.73 -4.10
N PHE A 135 -0.49 -9.86 -2.95
CA PHE A 135 -0.04 -10.80 -1.92
C PHE A 135 -0.64 -12.20 -2.05
N VAL A 136 -1.81 -12.36 -2.68
CA VAL A 136 -2.54 -13.64 -2.66
C VAL A 136 -2.81 -14.21 -4.05
N VAL A 137 -3.39 -13.42 -4.96
CA VAL A 137 -3.88 -13.95 -6.24
C VAL A 137 -2.75 -14.13 -7.26
N PHE A 138 -1.94 -13.09 -7.42
CA PHE A 138 -0.85 -12.98 -8.38
C PHE A 138 0.41 -12.43 -7.67
N PRO A 139 1.11 -13.27 -6.86
CA PRO A 139 2.31 -12.84 -6.16
C PRO A 139 3.45 -12.49 -7.11
N VAL A 140 4.11 -11.35 -6.87
CA VAL A 140 5.32 -10.94 -7.59
C VAL A 140 6.55 -11.58 -6.95
N MET A 141 7.03 -12.69 -7.54
CA MET A 141 8.10 -13.53 -6.97
C MET A 141 9.06 -14.13 -8.00
#